data_AF-A0A1G1CLJ6-F1
#
_entry.id   AF-A0A1G1CLJ6-F1
#
_cell.length_a   1.000
_cell.length_b   1.000
_cell.length_c   1.000
_cell.angle_alpha   90.00
_cell.angle_beta   90.00
_cell.angle_gamma   90.00
#
_symmetry.space_group_name_H-M   'P 1'
#
loop_
_entity.id
_entity.type
_entity.pdbx_description
1 polymer ?
#
loop_
_entity_poly.entity_id
_entity_poly.type
_entity_poly.pdbx_seq_one_letter_code
_entity_poly.pdbx_strand_id
1 'polypeptide(L)'
;MLGRLLLLLICLFLCLYRPTLVRADFTAKLSQQINLIDQEYSTDGSTQPTDNGLGLIFWDDDRYTTPTVYFEAIIRCDACSGGNNQVTAALYTVGGAAVSGADVSYDQSGYTRVRTASAVSLTDDQEYTVRLSRDADTGTAYIKTARLIINQNSTNLTATQTQVEIGNADTTTATSYEIMTAPKIFRFDDDVYDPLTAVYFEATLVGSDGSATAYASLSAASDCASTVTDSEVSVTGTTWDRVRTNDLKANLSDDTDYWVCLKTTSGDTGSMATAKLAINQSDTDGLMRVQLYHHFNQTLATDADTTYTSQDYPNEYDPSLFEADELAVYLELSLSTSAGTGYGRLYNVSDNTALTSTELTSDTPGFTRVRSSSPINTSLPAEAKDLDLQLKNSATNTTSATTGWLILDVIRYPDPELSFAWTGVAASQTHNGITTSIESTISTLPFDLLAPGTPKYAAHALTAATNAASGYAVTLKLTNYLQGNYPANNIDPFSATWSSPQTWSSPTGTTANDNTGWIGANTSDTRLPAWSDAAAKFAGLGGSEYTVMAASGVDSGTTIYVSYALEVNVVQPPDEYSGSLLYNLLPTY
;
A
#
# COMPACT_ATOMS: atom_id res chain seq x y z
N MET A 1 61.40 28.98 31.36
CA MET A 1 60.72 29.39 30.12
C MET A 1 59.32 28.77 30.15
N LEU A 2 58.28 29.55 30.45
CA LEU A 2 56.90 29.07 30.28
C LEU A 2 56.51 29.29 28.82
N GLY A 3 56.65 28.24 28.00
CA GLY A 3 56.07 28.21 26.66
C GLY A 3 54.56 27.98 26.79
N ARG A 4 53.76 28.82 26.12
CA ARG A 4 52.31 28.68 26.02
C ARG A 4 51.97 27.53 25.06
N LEU A 5 51.05 26.66 25.47
CA LEU A 5 50.44 25.62 24.64
C LEU A 5 49.07 26.13 24.17
N LEU A 6 48.78 26.12 22.87
CA LEU A 6 47.45 26.45 22.34
C LEU A 6 47.00 25.30 21.44
N LEU A 7 45.86 24.69 21.73
CA LEU A 7 45.35 23.54 21.00
C LEU A 7 44.05 23.86 20.27
N LEU A 8 44.01 23.66 18.94
CA LEU A 8 42.81 23.80 18.12
C LEU A 8 42.56 22.50 17.33
N LEU A 9 41.49 21.78 17.67
CA LEU A 9 41.03 20.63 16.89
C LEU A 9 40.02 21.13 15.83
N ILE A 10 40.35 20.99 14.55
CA ILE A 10 39.50 21.40 13.41
C ILE A 10 38.82 20.15 12.85
N CYS A 11 37.50 20.08 12.95
CA CYS A 11 36.71 19.01 12.33
C CYS A 11 36.55 19.29 10.83
N LEU A 12 37.27 18.56 9.96
CA LEU A 12 37.11 18.63 8.51
C LEU A 12 36.09 17.56 8.06
N PHE A 13 35.02 18.00 7.40
CA PHE A 13 33.94 17.12 6.97
C PHE A 13 34.10 16.73 5.49
N LEU A 14 34.13 15.43 5.20
CA LEU A 14 33.80 14.88 3.88
C LEU A 14 32.41 14.22 4.01
N CYS A 15 31.35 15.00 3.76
CA CYS A 15 30.03 14.42 3.51
C CYS A 15 30.07 13.88 2.08
N LEU A 16 30.52 12.64 1.88
CA LEU A 16 30.17 11.95 0.65
C LEU A 16 28.69 11.62 0.77
N TYR A 17 27.88 12.44 0.11
CA TYR A 17 26.45 12.29 -0.09
C TYR A 17 25.58 12.48 1.16
N ARG A 18 24.54 13.31 1.04
CA ARG A 18 23.24 12.90 1.55
C ARG A 18 22.74 11.90 0.50
N PRO A 19 22.92 10.57 0.62
CA PRO A 19 22.01 9.73 -0.08
C PRO A 19 20.75 9.79 0.79
N THR A 20 19.86 10.73 0.51
CA THR A 20 18.51 10.21 0.28
C THR A 20 18.76 9.17 -0.81
N LEU A 21 18.78 7.89 -0.45
CA LEU A 21 18.61 6.81 -1.40
C LEU A 21 17.20 7.03 -1.96
N VAL A 22 17.05 8.03 -2.82
CA VAL A 22 15.84 8.20 -3.61
C VAL A 22 15.92 7.03 -4.56
N ARG A 23 14.99 6.09 -4.40
CA ARG A 23 14.76 5.04 -5.39
C ARG A 23 14.71 5.72 -6.76
N ALA A 24 15.48 5.21 -7.72
CA ALA A 24 15.48 5.75 -9.09
C ALA A 24 14.03 5.92 -9.56
N ASP A 25 13.68 7.12 -10.06
CA ASP A 25 12.35 7.56 -10.51
C ASP A 25 11.29 6.45 -10.55
N PHE A 26 10.79 6.08 -9.36
CA PHE A 26 9.77 5.06 -9.24
C PHE A 26 8.43 5.69 -9.59
N THR A 27 7.73 5.09 -10.54
CA THR A 27 6.38 5.52 -10.89
C THR A 27 5.41 4.46 -10.38
N ALA A 28 4.69 4.79 -9.33
CA ALA A 28 3.64 3.95 -8.77
C ALA A 28 2.50 3.82 -9.78
N LYS A 29 2.15 2.57 -10.10
CA LYS A 29 1.08 2.21 -11.04
C LYS A 29 0.09 1.28 -10.39
N LEU A 30 -1.19 1.54 -10.64
CA LEU A 30 -2.25 0.58 -10.41
C LEU A 30 -3.33 0.71 -11.48
N SER A 31 -3.99 -0.41 -11.78
CA SER A 31 -5.17 -0.46 -12.63
C SER A 31 -6.30 -1.15 -11.88
N GLN A 32 -7.45 -0.47 -11.80
CA GLN A 32 -8.64 -0.97 -11.12
C GLN A 32 -9.88 -0.92 -12.00
N GLN A 33 -10.93 -1.61 -11.57
CA GLN A 33 -12.15 -1.77 -12.33
C GLN A 33 -13.35 -1.28 -11.50
N ILE A 34 -14.20 -0.45 -12.09
CA ILE A 34 -15.55 -0.18 -11.55
C ILE A 34 -16.55 -0.85 -12.48
N ASN A 35 -17.26 -1.85 -11.99
CA ASN A 35 -18.28 -2.54 -12.77
C ASN A 35 -19.60 -1.76 -12.77
N LEU A 36 -20.37 -1.82 -13.84
CA LEU A 36 -21.63 -1.06 -13.95
C LEU A 36 -22.87 -1.95 -13.87
N ILE A 37 -22.76 -3.25 -14.21
CA ILE A 37 -23.90 -4.16 -14.37
C ILE A 37 -23.66 -5.50 -13.69
N ASP A 38 -24.71 -6.05 -13.08
CA ASP A 38 -24.74 -7.37 -12.42
C ASP A 38 -25.79 -8.32 -13.03
N GLN A 39 -26.04 -8.16 -14.32
CA GLN A 39 -26.94 -9.01 -15.09
C GLN A 39 -26.53 -9.07 -16.56
N GLU A 40 -26.90 -10.16 -17.24
CA GLU A 40 -26.90 -10.18 -18.70
C GLU A 40 -28.14 -9.43 -19.21
N TYR A 41 -27.93 -8.45 -20.08
CA TYR A 41 -29.00 -7.70 -20.71
C TYR A 41 -28.98 -7.91 -22.22
N SER A 42 -30.16 -7.90 -22.83
CA SER A 42 -30.31 -8.06 -24.27
C SER A 42 -31.32 -7.09 -24.86
N THR A 43 -31.12 -6.74 -26.14
CA THR A 43 -32.07 -5.93 -26.89
C THR A 43 -32.12 -6.34 -28.37
N ASP A 44 -33.31 -6.23 -28.95
CA ASP A 44 -33.57 -6.35 -30.38
C ASP A 44 -33.84 -4.98 -31.04
N GLY A 45 -33.60 -3.89 -30.32
CA GLY A 45 -33.88 -2.52 -30.74
C GLY A 45 -32.64 -1.63 -30.80
N SER A 46 -32.90 -0.34 -31.02
CA SER A 46 -31.91 0.73 -30.87
C SER A 46 -31.50 0.88 -29.39
N THR A 47 -30.82 1.97 -29.02
CA THR A 47 -30.35 2.26 -27.65
C THR A 47 -31.36 1.94 -26.53
N GLN A 48 -31.03 0.94 -25.70
CA GLN A 48 -31.82 0.42 -24.58
C GLN A 48 -30.91 -0.03 -23.40
N PRO A 49 -31.42 -0.12 -22.16
CA PRO A 49 -32.71 0.40 -21.75
C PRO A 49 -32.72 1.94 -21.78
N THR A 50 -33.91 2.53 -21.80
CA THR A 50 -34.08 3.99 -21.69
C THR A 50 -34.05 4.51 -20.25
N ASP A 51 -34.09 3.61 -19.26
CA ASP A 51 -33.94 3.89 -17.84
C ASP A 51 -32.51 3.58 -17.35
N ASN A 52 -32.32 3.56 -16.03
CA ASN A 52 -31.03 3.25 -15.39
C ASN A 52 -31.02 1.85 -14.75
N GLY A 53 -31.86 0.93 -15.22
CA GLY A 53 -32.04 -0.40 -14.62
C GLY A 53 -30.88 -1.37 -14.80
N LEU A 54 -29.82 -0.98 -15.52
CA LEU A 54 -28.58 -1.74 -15.58
C LEU A 54 -27.63 -1.44 -14.43
N GLY A 55 -27.89 -0.39 -13.64
CA GLY A 55 -27.03 0.05 -12.55
C GLY A 55 -26.50 1.47 -12.79
N LEU A 56 -26.18 2.14 -11.68
CA LEU A 56 -25.58 3.47 -11.66
C LEU A 56 -24.23 3.41 -10.92
N ILE A 57 -23.26 4.14 -11.43
CA ILE A 57 -21.98 4.41 -10.76
C ILE A 57 -21.81 5.90 -10.53
N PHE A 58 -21.14 6.27 -9.44
CA PHE A 58 -20.67 7.64 -9.21
C PHE A 58 -19.22 7.77 -9.65
N TRP A 59 -18.92 8.76 -10.47
CA TRP A 59 -17.55 9.15 -10.78
C TRP A 59 -17.17 10.40 -9.95
N ASP A 60 -16.10 10.25 -9.18
CA ASP A 60 -15.50 11.28 -8.33
C ASP A 60 -14.00 11.28 -8.66
N ASP A 61 -13.57 12.23 -9.50
CA ASP A 61 -12.20 12.32 -10.02
C ASP A 61 -11.20 12.57 -8.87
N ASP A 62 -11.63 13.32 -7.84
CA ASP A 62 -10.84 13.66 -6.66
C ASP A 62 -10.44 12.43 -5.82
N ARG A 63 -11.07 11.27 -6.03
CA ARG A 63 -10.71 10.00 -5.36
C ARG A 63 -9.48 9.34 -5.93
N TYR A 64 -9.02 9.74 -7.11
CA TYR A 64 -7.96 9.06 -7.81
C TYR A 64 -6.79 10.02 -8.06
N THR A 65 -5.57 9.55 -7.78
CA THR A 65 -4.37 10.27 -8.16
C THR A 65 -4.15 10.15 -9.67
N THR A 66 -4.37 11.24 -10.41
CA THR A 66 -4.10 11.33 -11.87
C THR A 66 -4.75 10.20 -12.69
N PRO A 67 -6.06 9.98 -12.59
CA PRO A 67 -6.72 8.87 -13.28
C PRO A 67 -6.68 9.03 -14.80
N THR A 68 -6.43 7.93 -15.51
CA THR A 68 -6.76 7.77 -16.92
C THR A 68 -7.83 6.70 -17.04
N VAL A 69 -9.00 7.08 -17.58
CA VAL A 69 -10.19 6.23 -17.59
C VAL A 69 -10.45 5.66 -18.99
N TYR A 70 -10.82 4.39 -19.07
CA TYR A 70 -11.33 3.75 -20.29
C TYR A 70 -12.67 3.10 -20.01
N PHE A 71 -13.54 3.09 -21.01
CA PHE A 71 -14.76 2.28 -20.99
C PHE A 71 -14.52 0.92 -21.65
N GLU A 72 -15.00 -0.15 -21.02
CA GLU A 72 -14.91 -1.53 -21.50
C GLU A 72 -16.26 -2.25 -21.33
N ALA A 73 -16.60 -3.12 -22.28
CA ALA A 73 -17.76 -3.98 -22.19
C ALA A 73 -17.48 -5.39 -22.74
N ILE A 74 -18.26 -6.37 -22.30
CA ILE A 74 -18.30 -7.72 -22.87
C ILE A 74 -19.63 -7.86 -23.62
N ILE A 75 -19.56 -7.84 -24.95
CA ILE A 75 -20.74 -7.82 -25.83
C ILE A 75 -20.67 -8.89 -26.92
N ARG A 76 -21.83 -9.23 -27.49
CA ARG A 76 -21.94 -10.06 -28.71
C ARG A 76 -23.18 -9.70 -29.52
N CYS A 77 -23.13 -10.02 -30.81
CA CYS A 77 -24.26 -9.95 -31.73
C CYS A 77 -24.72 -11.36 -32.12
N ASP A 78 -25.80 -11.86 -31.49
CA ASP A 78 -26.32 -13.18 -31.82
C ASP A 78 -27.21 -13.14 -33.08
N ALA A 79 -26.90 -13.99 -34.05
CA ALA A 79 -27.60 -14.09 -35.33
C ALA A 79 -27.87 -12.74 -36.04
N CYS A 80 -26.98 -11.75 -35.85
CA CYS A 80 -27.13 -10.45 -36.46
C CYS A 80 -26.87 -10.47 -37.96
N SER A 81 -27.80 -9.89 -38.72
CA SER A 81 -27.68 -9.78 -40.17
C SER A 81 -28.38 -8.53 -40.69
N GLY A 82 -27.87 -7.97 -41.79
CA GLY A 82 -28.35 -6.71 -42.35
C GLY A 82 -27.91 -5.47 -41.56
N GLY A 83 -28.12 -4.28 -42.10
CA GLY A 83 -27.54 -3.05 -41.53
C GLY A 83 -26.01 -3.06 -41.45
N ASN A 84 -25.42 -2.55 -40.36
CA ASN A 84 -23.98 -2.59 -40.09
C ASN A 84 -23.55 -3.86 -39.31
N ASN A 85 -24.48 -4.78 -39.00
CA ASN A 85 -24.25 -6.00 -38.22
C ASN A 85 -23.59 -5.77 -36.84
N GLN A 86 -23.77 -4.60 -36.23
CA GLN A 86 -22.97 -4.18 -35.08
C GLN A 86 -23.80 -4.06 -33.79
N VAL A 87 -23.20 -4.43 -32.66
CA VAL A 87 -23.66 -4.05 -31.31
C VAL A 87 -22.79 -2.94 -30.78
N THR A 88 -23.39 -1.96 -30.13
CA THR A 88 -22.67 -0.89 -29.44
C THR A 88 -23.14 -0.78 -28.00
N ALA A 89 -22.20 -0.87 -27.07
CA ALA A 89 -22.39 -0.46 -25.69
C ALA A 89 -21.81 0.94 -25.49
N ALA A 90 -22.50 1.82 -24.78
CA ALA A 90 -22.05 3.18 -24.54
C ALA A 90 -22.44 3.68 -23.15
N LEU A 91 -21.62 4.55 -22.57
CA LEU A 91 -21.94 5.24 -21.32
C LEU A 91 -22.95 6.36 -21.55
N TYR A 92 -23.88 6.48 -20.60
CA TYR A 92 -24.87 7.54 -20.54
C TYR A 92 -24.86 8.18 -19.15
N THR A 93 -25.08 9.49 -19.07
CA THR A 93 -25.36 10.14 -17.79
C THR A 93 -26.69 9.64 -17.22
N VAL A 94 -26.90 9.78 -15.91
CA VAL A 94 -28.19 9.48 -15.25
C VAL A 94 -29.38 10.21 -15.89
N GLY A 95 -29.14 11.38 -16.51
CA GLY A 95 -30.14 12.15 -17.26
C GLY A 95 -30.40 11.66 -18.69
N GLY A 96 -29.72 10.59 -19.13
CA GLY A 96 -29.92 9.95 -20.42
C GLY A 96 -29.16 10.57 -21.59
N ALA A 97 -28.13 11.39 -21.34
CA ALA A 97 -27.25 11.91 -22.39
C ALA A 97 -26.07 10.96 -22.65
N ALA A 98 -25.79 10.63 -23.91
CA ALA A 98 -24.62 9.81 -24.27
C ALA A 98 -23.32 10.55 -23.97
N VAL A 99 -22.34 9.82 -23.42
CA VAL A 99 -20.99 10.35 -23.14
C VAL A 99 -20.14 10.22 -24.41
N SER A 100 -19.60 11.34 -24.88
CA SER A 100 -18.83 11.35 -26.13
C SER A 100 -17.53 10.53 -26.02
N GLY A 101 -17.31 9.61 -26.96
CA GLY A 101 -16.12 8.77 -27.03
C GLY A 101 -16.10 7.61 -26.02
N ALA A 102 -17.19 7.42 -25.26
CA ALA A 102 -17.35 6.37 -24.27
C ALA A 102 -18.20 5.20 -24.80
N ASP A 103 -17.94 4.77 -26.02
CA ASP A 103 -18.64 3.70 -26.69
C ASP A 103 -17.69 2.66 -27.27
N VAL A 104 -18.13 1.41 -27.27
CA VAL A 104 -17.41 0.26 -27.82
C VAL A 104 -18.37 -0.58 -28.64
N SER A 105 -17.86 -1.18 -29.71
CA SER A 105 -18.70 -1.90 -30.65
C SER A 105 -18.07 -3.17 -31.17
N TYR A 106 -18.91 -4.14 -31.54
CA TYR A 106 -18.50 -5.47 -31.97
C TYR A 106 -19.56 -6.14 -32.85
N ASP A 107 -19.15 -7.04 -33.74
CA ASP A 107 -20.01 -7.61 -34.79
C ASP A 107 -20.03 -9.15 -34.84
N GLN A 108 -19.41 -9.84 -33.89
CA GLN A 108 -19.37 -11.31 -33.84
C GLN A 108 -20.32 -11.91 -32.80
N SER A 109 -20.64 -13.20 -32.98
CA SER A 109 -21.60 -13.95 -32.15
C SER A 109 -21.06 -14.46 -30.82
N GLY A 110 -19.74 -14.44 -30.61
CA GLY A 110 -19.12 -14.81 -29.34
C GLY A 110 -18.97 -13.60 -28.42
N TYR A 111 -19.19 -13.80 -27.12
CA TYR A 111 -18.90 -12.77 -26.12
C TYR A 111 -17.43 -12.36 -26.20
N THR A 112 -17.21 -11.07 -26.41
CA THR A 112 -15.88 -10.50 -26.56
C THR A 112 -15.77 -9.25 -25.72
N ARG A 113 -14.67 -9.16 -24.98
CA ARG A 113 -14.28 -7.94 -24.28
C ARG A 113 -13.76 -6.92 -25.30
N VAL A 114 -14.33 -5.73 -25.28
CA VAL A 114 -13.95 -4.59 -26.11
C VAL A 114 -13.75 -3.36 -25.24
N ARG A 115 -12.68 -2.61 -25.49
CA ARG A 115 -12.30 -1.41 -24.74
C ARG A 115 -12.14 -0.23 -25.69
N THR A 116 -12.50 0.95 -25.21
CA THR A 116 -12.21 2.22 -25.88
C THR A 116 -10.72 2.35 -26.21
N ALA A 117 -10.41 2.78 -27.44
CA ALA A 117 -9.03 2.91 -27.91
C ALA A 117 -8.30 4.16 -27.37
N SER A 118 -9.04 5.07 -26.74
CA SER A 118 -8.55 6.32 -26.17
C SER A 118 -9.21 6.56 -24.83
N ALA A 119 -8.55 7.33 -23.97
CA ALA A 119 -9.11 7.68 -22.68
C ALA A 119 -10.44 8.43 -22.81
N VAL A 120 -11.37 8.11 -21.93
CA VAL A 120 -12.69 8.73 -21.84
C VAL A 120 -12.62 9.90 -20.86
N SER A 121 -13.24 11.03 -21.22
CA SER A 121 -13.39 12.17 -20.31
C SER A 121 -14.74 12.09 -19.59
N LEU A 122 -14.72 11.77 -18.30
CA LEU A 122 -15.88 11.84 -17.43
C LEU A 122 -15.94 13.20 -16.73
N THR A 123 -17.15 13.64 -16.41
CA THR A 123 -17.39 14.83 -15.60
C THR A 123 -17.34 14.41 -14.15
N ASP A 124 -16.58 15.15 -13.35
CA ASP A 124 -16.51 14.95 -11.91
C ASP A 124 -17.89 15.14 -11.24
N ASP A 125 -18.09 14.47 -10.10
CA ASP A 125 -19.35 14.44 -9.35
C ASP A 125 -20.58 14.03 -10.17
N GLN A 126 -20.43 13.09 -11.10
CA GLN A 126 -21.51 12.68 -12.02
C GLN A 126 -21.78 11.18 -11.99
N GLU A 127 -23.06 10.86 -12.13
CA GLU A 127 -23.55 9.49 -12.24
C GLU A 127 -23.69 9.01 -13.69
N TYR A 128 -23.31 7.75 -13.91
CA TYR A 128 -23.32 7.10 -15.21
C TYR A 128 -23.98 5.72 -15.17
N THR A 129 -24.60 5.35 -16.28
CA THR A 129 -25.11 4.00 -16.59
C THR A 129 -24.62 3.57 -17.97
N VAL A 130 -24.91 2.34 -18.37
CA VAL A 130 -24.60 1.82 -19.71
C VAL A 130 -25.90 1.59 -20.49
N ARG A 131 -25.83 1.76 -21.81
CA ARG A 131 -26.89 1.35 -22.74
C ARG A 131 -26.30 0.53 -23.87
N LEU A 132 -27.13 -0.37 -24.40
CA LEU A 132 -26.85 -1.28 -25.48
C LEU A 132 -27.70 -0.92 -26.71
N SER A 133 -27.14 -1.05 -27.89
CA SER A 133 -27.86 -0.84 -29.14
C SER A 133 -27.47 -1.89 -30.17
N ARG A 134 -28.41 -2.27 -31.03
CA ARG A 134 -28.17 -3.11 -32.21
C ARG A 134 -28.35 -2.28 -33.47
N ASP A 135 -27.31 -2.23 -34.29
CA ASP A 135 -27.33 -1.69 -35.66
C ASP A 135 -27.30 -2.86 -36.67
N ALA A 136 -28.33 -3.69 -36.59
CA ALA A 136 -28.57 -4.82 -37.49
C ALA A 136 -30.07 -4.94 -37.77
N ASP A 137 -30.44 -5.45 -38.96
CA ASP A 137 -31.83 -5.64 -39.37
C ASP A 137 -32.51 -6.78 -38.60
N THR A 138 -31.73 -7.81 -38.24
CA THR A 138 -32.16 -8.96 -37.42
C THR A 138 -31.12 -9.30 -36.36
N GLY A 139 -31.45 -10.24 -35.46
CA GLY A 139 -30.55 -10.76 -34.41
C GLY A 139 -30.80 -10.11 -33.06
N THR A 140 -29.96 -10.39 -32.07
CA THR A 140 -30.11 -9.86 -30.71
C THR A 140 -28.75 -9.42 -30.19
N ALA A 141 -28.69 -8.19 -29.67
CA ALA A 141 -27.50 -7.68 -28.99
C ALA A 141 -27.51 -8.13 -27.53
N TYR A 142 -26.35 -8.53 -27.01
CA TYR A 142 -26.17 -8.88 -25.60
C TYR A 142 -25.00 -8.11 -24.97
N ILE A 143 -25.14 -7.80 -23.69
CA ILE A 143 -24.07 -7.30 -22.82
C ILE A 143 -24.04 -8.13 -21.53
N LYS A 144 -22.85 -8.63 -21.19
CA LYS A 144 -22.59 -9.41 -19.96
C LYS A 144 -21.87 -8.62 -18.88
N THR A 145 -21.07 -7.65 -19.29
CA THR A 145 -20.32 -6.78 -18.38
C THR A 145 -20.12 -5.43 -19.02
N ALA A 146 -20.14 -4.39 -18.21
CA ALA A 146 -19.66 -3.06 -18.54
C ALA A 146 -18.84 -2.56 -17.36
N ARG A 147 -17.69 -1.94 -17.62
CA ARG A 147 -16.81 -1.42 -16.57
C ARG A 147 -16.02 -0.19 -17.01
N LEU A 148 -15.68 0.64 -16.04
CA LEU A 148 -14.59 1.60 -16.17
C LEU A 148 -13.28 0.91 -15.79
N ILE A 149 -12.24 1.14 -16.58
CA ILE A 149 -10.85 0.80 -16.26
C ILE A 149 -10.15 2.09 -15.85
N ILE A 150 -9.60 2.15 -14.65
CA ILE A 150 -8.99 3.34 -14.08
C ILE A 150 -7.52 3.05 -13.84
N ASN A 151 -6.68 3.69 -14.62
CA ASN A 151 -5.23 3.60 -14.49
C ASN A 151 -4.73 4.83 -13.74
N GLN A 152 -3.99 4.62 -12.65
CA GLN A 152 -3.28 5.68 -11.96
C GLN A 152 -1.78 5.48 -12.16
N ASN A 153 -1.08 6.55 -12.53
CA ASN A 153 0.33 6.50 -12.88
C ASN A 153 1.01 7.80 -12.42
N SER A 154 1.61 7.76 -11.24
CA SER A 154 2.22 8.93 -10.59
C SER A 154 3.47 8.50 -9.81
N THR A 155 4.36 9.44 -9.49
CA THR A 155 5.51 9.18 -8.62
C THR A 155 5.07 8.79 -7.21
N ASN A 156 3.93 9.30 -6.76
CA ASN A 156 3.29 8.92 -5.52
C ASN A 156 1.77 8.84 -5.72
N LEU A 157 1.13 7.77 -5.27
CA LEU A 157 -0.33 7.66 -5.26
C LEU A 157 -0.80 8.09 -3.87
N THR A 158 -1.52 9.20 -3.80
CA THR A 158 -1.99 9.80 -2.55
C THR A 158 -3.47 9.54 -2.28
N ALA A 159 -4.19 9.01 -3.27
CA ALA A 159 -5.60 8.69 -3.16
C ALA A 159 -6.01 7.58 -4.14
N THR A 160 -6.90 6.71 -3.70
CA THR A 160 -7.64 5.75 -4.53
C THR A 160 -8.97 5.42 -3.87
N GLN A 161 -9.98 5.09 -4.68
CA GLN A 161 -11.22 4.47 -4.22
C GLN A 161 -11.43 3.13 -4.95
N THR A 162 -11.39 2.03 -4.20
CA THR A 162 -11.77 0.71 -4.72
C THR A 162 -13.28 0.55 -4.61
N GLN A 163 -13.98 0.39 -5.73
CA GLN A 163 -15.40 0.01 -5.74
C GLN A 163 -15.54 -1.49 -6.01
N VAL A 164 -16.07 -2.23 -5.03
CA VAL A 164 -16.24 -3.69 -5.12
C VAL A 164 -17.71 -4.02 -5.27
N GLU A 165 -18.06 -4.76 -6.32
CA GLU A 165 -19.43 -5.23 -6.54
C GLU A 165 -19.76 -6.40 -5.61
N ILE A 166 -20.65 -6.19 -4.64
CA ILE A 166 -20.99 -7.18 -3.60
C ILE A 166 -22.48 -7.59 -3.62
N GLY A 167 -23.27 -6.95 -4.47
CA GLY A 167 -24.67 -7.32 -4.75
C GLY A 167 -24.83 -7.97 -6.13
N ASN A 168 -26.09 -8.16 -6.50
CA ASN A 168 -26.54 -8.66 -7.80
C ASN A 168 -27.83 -7.96 -8.22
N ALA A 169 -28.21 -8.09 -9.50
CA ALA A 169 -29.58 -7.75 -9.88
C ALA A 169 -30.56 -8.75 -9.23
N ASP A 170 -31.49 -8.26 -8.41
CA ASP A 170 -32.46 -9.11 -7.70
C ASP A 170 -33.73 -8.33 -7.33
N THR A 171 -34.79 -9.07 -6.97
CA THR A 171 -36.08 -8.52 -6.57
C THR A 171 -36.61 -9.20 -5.32
N THR A 172 -37.33 -8.46 -4.49
CA THR A 172 -37.94 -9.00 -3.27
C THR A 172 -39.37 -8.48 -3.10
N THR A 173 -40.20 -9.31 -2.47
CA THR A 173 -41.53 -8.93 -1.94
C THR A 173 -41.58 -9.03 -0.41
N ALA A 174 -40.46 -9.35 0.24
CA ALA A 174 -40.39 -9.55 1.67
C ALA A 174 -40.41 -8.22 2.42
N THR A 175 -41.08 -8.19 3.58
CA THR A 175 -41.16 -7.01 4.45
C THR A 175 -40.14 -7.03 5.59
N SER A 176 -39.40 -8.12 5.71
CA SER A 176 -38.22 -8.29 6.56
C SER A 176 -37.01 -8.54 5.67
N TYR A 177 -35.82 -8.21 6.16
CA TYR A 177 -34.58 -8.48 5.43
C TYR A 177 -34.42 -9.96 5.12
N GLU A 178 -34.11 -10.26 3.87
CA GLU A 178 -33.72 -11.58 3.40
C GLU A 178 -32.44 -11.49 2.57
N ILE A 179 -31.69 -12.59 2.55
CA ILE A 179 -30.53 -12.73 1.66
C ILE A 179 -31.01 -12.82 0.22
N MET A 180 -30.21 -12.27 -0.69
CA MET A 180 -30.43 -12.38 -2.13
C MET A 180 -30.49 -13.85 -2.59
N THR A 181 -31.14 -14.09 -3.73
CA THR A 181 -31.24 -15.43 -4.33
C THR A 181 -29.87 -16.00 -4.70
N ALA A 182 -28.99 -15.12 -5.16
CA ALA A 182 -27.66 -15.46 -5.65
C ALA A 182 -26.64 -14.51 -4.99
N PRO A 183 -26.35 -14.65 -3.69
CA PRO A 183 -25.52 -13.68 -2.97
C PRO A 183 -24.05 -13.77 -3.38
N LYS A 184 -23.35 -12.62 -3.38
CA LYS A 184 -21.89 -12.58 -3.34
C LYS A 184 -21.47 -12.51 -1.87
N ILE A 185 -20.42 -13.24 -1.49
CA ILE A 185 -19.88 -13.27 -0.13
C ILE A 185 -18.58 -12.48 -0.15
N PHE A 186 -18.61 -11.28 0.43
CA PHE A 186 -17.47 -10.38 0.45
C PHE A 186 -16.79 -10.41 1.82
N ARG A 187 -15.46 -10.57 1.86
CA ARG A 187 -14.72 -10.38 3.10
C ARG A 187 -14.16 -8.96 3.17
N PHE A 188 -14.53 -8.24 4.23
CA PHE A 188 -13.83 -7.04 4.62
C PHE A 188 -12.63 -7.40 5.51
N ASP A 189 -11.47 -6.88 5.15
CA ASP A 189 -10.19 -7.03 5.84
C ASP A 189 -9.59 -5.62 5.85
N ASP A 190 -9.41 -5.02 7.03
CA ASP A 190 -8.88 -3.65 7.17
C ASP A 190 -7.36 -3.64 6.93
N ASP A 191 -6.68 -4.74 7.23
CA ASP A 191 -5.20 -4.84 7.21
C ASP A 191 -4.62 -4.75 5.78
N VAL A 192 -5.44 -4.94 4.75
CA VAL A 192 -5.03 -4.82 3.34
C VAL A 192 -5.13 -3.39 2.78
N TYR A 193 -5.56 -2.42 3.59
CA TYR A 193 -5.69 -1.02 3.22
C TYR A 193 -4.86 -0.11 4.15
N ASP A 194 -3.78 0.47 3.65
CA ASP A 194 -2.90 1.34 4.45
C ASP A 194 -2.64 2.69 3.75
N PRO A 195 -3.22 3.81 4.26
CA PRO A 195 -4.29 3.87 5.27
C PRO A 195 -5.68 3.64 4.67
N LEU A 196 -6.60 3.06 5.44
CA LEU A 196 -8.05 3.14 5.16
C LEU A 196 -8.64 4.43 5.73
N THR A 197 -9.39 5.19 4.94
CA THR A 197 -9.96 6.47 5.38
C THR A 197 -11.47 6.44 5.59
N ALA A 198 -12.22 5.76 4.72
CA ALA A 198 -13.67 5.62 4.83
C ALA A 198 -14.16 4.42 4.01
N VAL A 199 -15.32 3.87 4.37
CA VAL A 199 -16.00 2.82 3.61
C VAL A 199 -17.48 3.18 3.47
N TYR A 200 -18.04 3.07 2.28
CA TYR A 200 -19.45 3.36 2.03
C TYR A 200 -20.13 2.18 1.38
N PHE A 201 -21.37 1.91 1.78
CA PHE A 201 -22.24 0.99 1.05
C PHE A 201 -23.16 1.79 0.12
N GLU A 202 -23.33 1.31 -1.10
CA GLU A 202 -24.26 1.90 -2.06
C GLU A 202 -25.01 0.84 -2.86
N ALA A 203 -26.21 1.20 -3.30
CA ALA A 203 -27.07 0.34 -4.12
C ALA A 203 -27.87 1.17 -5.11
N THR A 204 -28.15 0.59 -6.28
CA THR A 204 -29.09 1.15 -7.27
C THR A 204 -30.44 0.45 -7.11
N LEU A 205 -31.47 1.17 -6.66
CA LEU A 205 -32.75 0.61 -6.22
C LEU A 205 -33.95 1.23 -6.94
N VAL A 206 -35.06 0.50 -6.98
CA VAL A 206 -36.37 1.00 -7.45
C VAL A 206 -37.52 0.25 -6.78
N GLY A 207 -38.64 0.95 -6.57
CA GLY A 207 -39.92 0.36 -6.16
C GLY A 207 -40.85 0.11 -7.35
N SER A 208 -41.77 -0.85 -7.19
CA SER A 208 -42.74 -1.24 -8.24
C SER A 208 -43.76 -0.15 -8.59
N ASP A 209 -44.03 0.80 -7.70
CA ASP A 209 -44.94 1.92 -7.91
C ASP A 209 -44.49 3.18 -7.15
N GLY A 210 -45.29 4.25 -7.22
CA GLY A 210 -44.97 5.55 -6.62
C GLY A 210 -44.93 5.58 -5.08
N SER A 211 -45.41 4.53 -4.41
CA SER A 211 -45.40 4.38 -2.94
C SER A 211 -44.48 3.26 -2.45
N ALA A 212 -44.15 2.29 -3.31
CA ALA A 212 -43.24 1.21 -3.01
C ALA A 212 -41.85 1.74 -2.63
N THR A 213 -41.28 1.23 -1.53
CA THR A 213 -39.91 1.54 -1.11
C THR A 213 -39.06 0.28 -1.09
N ALA A 214 -38.00 0.28 -1.88
CA ALA A 214 -36.97 -0.77 -1.87
C ALA A 214 -35.87 -0.40 -0.88
N TYR A 215 -35.37 -1.40 -0.13
CA TYR A 215 -34.30 -1.24 0.84
C TYR A 215 -33.18 -2.23 0.57
N ALA A 216 -31.94 -1.80 0.80
CA ALA A 216 -30.77 -2.66 0.84
C ALA A 216 -29.94 -2.36 2.09
N SER A 217 -29.30 -3.37 2.67
CA SER A 217 -28.43 -3.23 3.84
C SER A 217 -27.38 -4.35 3.88
N LEU A 218 -26.26 -4.11 4.57
CA LEU A 218 -25.24 -5.11 4.82
C LEU A 218 -25.62 -5.98 6.02
N SER A 219 -25.24 -7.25 6.00
CA SER A 219 -25.30 -8.14 7.16
C SER A 219 -24.04 -8.97 7.28
N ALA A 220 -23.57 -9.18 8.51
CA ALA A 220 -22.53 -10.17 8.82
C ALA A 220 -23.13 -11.57 9.10
N ALA A 221 -24.45 -11.72 8.97
CA ALA A 221 -25.16 -12.99 9.11
C ALA A 221 -25.66 -13.46 7.74
N SER A 222 -25.38 -14.71 7.39
CA SER A 222 -25.74 -15.30 6.09
C SER A 222 -27.25 -15.52 5.89
N ASP A 223 -28.06 -15.21 6.89
CA ASP A 223 -29.53 -15.24 6.85
C ASP A 223 -30.16 -13.84 6.98
N CYS A 224 -29.34 -12.78 7.02
CA CYS A 224 -29.78 -11.41 7.21
C CYS A 224 -30.53 -11.14 8.54
N ALA A 225 -30.37 -12.00 9.56
CA ALA A 225 -31.06 -11.84 10.84
C ALA A 225 -30.63 -10.57 11.63
N SER A 226 -29.44 -10.04 11.35
CA SER A 226 -28.94 -8.79 11.93
C SER A 226 -28.15 -7.99 10.89
N THR A 227 -28.58 -6.78 10.59
CA THR A 227 -27.87 -5.89 9.67
C THR A 227 -26.79 -5.08 10.38
N VAL A 228 -25.80 -4.62 9.62
CA VAL A 228 -24.77 -3.68 10.07
C VAL A 228 -25.43 -2.34 10.36
N THR A 229 -25.15 -1.76 11.52
CA THR A 229 -25.64 -0.44 11.91
C THR A 229 -25.31 0.60 10.85
N ASP A 230 -26.27 1.48 10.56
CA ASP A 230 -26.19 2.57 9.57
C ASP A 230 -25.96 2.15 8.11
N SER A 231 -26.01 0.85 7.79
CA SER A 231 -25.82 0.36 6.42
C SER A 231 -27.09 0.33 5.55
N GLU A 232 -28.26 0.67 6.09
CA GLU A 232 -29.52 0.67 5.34
C GLU A 232 -29.60 1.88 4.39
N VAL A 233 -29.88 1.60 3.11
CA VAL A 233 -30.21 2.59 2.08
C VAL A 233 -31.56 2.25 1.45
N SER A 234 -32.26 3.25 0.90
CA SER A 234 -33.59 3.01 0.33
C SER A 234 -33.97 4.01 -0.76
N VAL A 235 -34.85 3.57 -1.66
CA VAL A 235 -35.45 4.38 -2.73
C VAL A 235 -36.96 4.13 -2.76
N THR A 236 -37.73 5.20 -2.83
CA THR A 236 -39.19 5.15 -3.01
C THR A 236 -39.56 5.61 -4.41
N GLY A 237 -40.43 4.85 -5.09
CA GLY A 237 -40.95 5.22 -6.40
C GLY A 237 -40.38 4.38 -7.55
N THR A 238 -40.79 4.74 -8.77
CA THR A 238 -40.55 3.94 -9.99
C THR A 238 -39.33 4.36 -10.80
N THR A 239 -38.44 5.18 -10.22
CA THR A 239 -37.22 5.63 -10.90
C THR A 239 -36.03 4.98 -10.23
N TRP A 240 -35.19 4.32 -11.02
CA TRP A 240 -33.91 3.78 -10.57
C TRP A 240 -33.02 4.92 -10.06
N ASP A 241 -32.56 4.80 -8.82
CA ASP A 241 -31.73 5.79 -8.17
C ASP A 241 -30.59 5.12 -7.37
N ARG A 242 -29.41 5.75 -7.33
CA ARG A 242 -28.28 5.27 -6.54
C ARG A 242 -28.30 5.97 -5.19
N VAL A 243 -28.29 5.18 -4.13
CA VAL A 243 -28.24 5.67 -2.75
C VAL A 243 -27.02 5.12 -2.04
N ARG A 244 -26.42 5.93 -1.18
CA ARG A 244 -25.18 5.62 -0.45
C ARG A 244 -25.33 5.95 1.03
N THR A 245 -24.69 5.16 1.88
CA THR A 245 -24.63 5.39 3.33
C THR A 245 -23.72 6.58 3.70
N ASN A 246 -23.72 6.92 4.99
CA ASN A 246 -22.57 7.61 5.57
C ASN A 246 -21.37 6.63 5.69
N ASP A 247 -20.22 7.12 6.19
CA ASP A 247 -19.05 6.28 6.40
C ASP A 247 -19.35 5.16 7.41
N LEU A 248 -19.10 3.93 6.98
CA LEU A 248 -19.31 2.68 7.71
C LEU A 248 -18.03 2.11 8.31
N LYS A 249 -16.85 2.73 8.11
CA LYS A 249 -15.58 2.16 8.56
C LYS A 249 -15.61 1.67 10.01
N ALA A 250 -16.21 2.44 10.92
CA ALA A 250 -16.31 2.09 12.34
C ALA A 250 -17.36 1.01 12.67
N ASN A 251 -18.24 0.70 11.73
CA ASN A 251 -19.33 -0.28 11.86
C ASN A 251 -18.99 -1.62 11.18
N LEU A 252 -17.92 -1.68 10.40
CA LEU A 252 -17.38 -2.91 9.84
C LEU A 252 -16.36 -3.54 10.79
N SER A 253 -16.32 -4.86 10.78
CA SER A 253 -15.40 -5.67 11.55
C SER A 253 -14.35 -6.25 10.61
N ASP A 254 -13.11 -6.24 11.06
CA ASP A 254 -11.99 -6.87 10.36
C ASP A 254 -12.17 -8.40 10.20
N ASP A 255 -11.57 -8.98 9.15
CA ASP A 255 -11.68 -10.39 8.72
C ASP A 255 -13.12 -10.95 8.76
N THR A 256 -14.11 -10.15 8.35
CA THR A 256 -15.54 -10.51 8.46
C THR A 256 -16.21 -10.61 7.09
N ASP A 257 -16.99 -11.68 6.90
CA ASP A 257 -17.84 -11.84 5.71
C ASP A 257 -19.11 -11.02 5.81
N TYR A 258 -19.49 -10.41 4.68
CA TYR A 258 -20.68 -9.60 4.53
C TYR A 258 -21.52 -10.04 3.33
N TRP A 259 -22.83 -9.91 3.51
CA TRP A 259 -23.88 -10.16 2.54
C TRP A 259 -24.72 -8.91 2.34
N VAL A 260 -25.29 -8.75 1.14
CA VAL A 260 -26.34 -7.76 0.87
C VAL A 260 -27.71 -8.38 1.15
N CYS A 261 -28.54 -7.64 1.85
CA CYS A 261 -29.90 -8.03 2.24
C CYS A 261 -30.92 -7.07 1.64
N LEU A 262 -32.06 -7.60 1.20
CA LEU A 262 -33.14 -6.82 0.59
C LEU A 262 -34.44 -6.94 1.38
N LYS A 263 -35.24 -5.88 1.34
CA LYS A 263 -36.66 -5.90 1.74
C LYS A 263 -37.42 -4.81 0.97
N THR A 264 -38.74 -4.85 1.05
CA THR A 264 -39.64 -3.83 0.49
C THR A 264 -40.82 -3.55 1.43
N THR A 265 -41.62 -2.54 1.09
CA THR A 265 -42.89 -2.25 1.75
C THR A 265 -43.97 -3.31 1.45
N SER A 266 -44.97 -3.42 2.32
CA SER A 266 -45.99 -4.48 2.23
C SER A 266 -46.84 -4.37 0.97
N GLY A 267 -46.88 -5.45 0.19
CA GLY A 267 -47.70 -5.54 -1.02
C GLY A 267 -47.01 -5.06 -2.29
N ASP A 268 -45.74 -4.66 -2.17
CA ASP A 268 -44.94 -4.09 -3.25
C ASP A 268 -43.82 -5.05 -3.68
N THR A 269 -43.13 -4.71 -4.77
CA THR A 269 -41.86 -5.32 -5.17
C THR A 269 -40.77 -4.27 -5.10
N GLY A 270 -39.68 -4.59 -4.38
CA GLY A 270 -38.44 -3.83 -4.41
C GLY A 270 -37.46 -4.50 -5.36
N SER A 271 -36.69 -3.71 -6.11
CA SER A 271 -35.68 -4.23 -7.04
C SER A 271 -34.35 -3.52 -6.85
N MET A 272 -33.28 -4.26 -7.05
CA MET A 272 -31.91 -3.77 -7.03
C MET A 272 -31.23 -4.14 -8.34
N ALA A 273 -30.48 -3.22 -8.93
CA ALA A 273 -29.69 -3.48 -10.13
C ALA A 273 -28.24 -3.86 -9.79
N THR A 274 -27.67 -3.18 -8.79
CA THR A 274 -26.29 -3.34 -8.31
C THR A 274 -26.17 -2.95 -6.84
N ALA A 275 -25.16 -3.48 -6.15
CA ALA A 275 -24.70 -2.94 -4.86
C ALA A 275 -23.20 -3.12 -4.67
N LYS A 276 -22.59 -2.11 -4.04
CA LYS A 276 -21.13 -1.96 -3.93
C LYS A 276 -20.69 -1.54 -2.55
N LEU A 277 -19.42 -1.85 -2.25
CA LEU A 277 -18.65 -1.11 -1.27
C LEU A 277 -17.68 -0.17 -1.99
N ALA A 278 -17.71 1.11 -1.62
CA ALA A 278 -16.70 2.09 -2.01
C ALA A 278 -15.71 2.27 -0.85
N ILE A 279 -14.47 1.82 -1.05
CA ILE A 279 -13.40 1.78 -0.04
C ILE A 279 -12.40 2.88 -0.38
N ASN A 280 -12.29 3.89 0.48
CA ASN A 280 -11.48 5.08 0.24
C ASN A 280 -10.17 5.05 1.01
N GLN A 281 -9.09 5.38 0.31
CA GLN A 281 -7.79 5.62 0.92
C GLN A 281 -7.26 6.98 0.49
N SER A 282 -6.70 7.72 1.43
CA SER A 282 -5.93 8.92 1.13
C SER A 282 -4.81 9.13 2.13
N ASP A 283 -3.64 9.48 1.61
CA ASP A 283 -2.45 9.81 2.38
C ASP A 283 -1.59 10.77 1.57
N THR A 284 -1.16 11.88 2.17
CA THR A 284 -0.25 12.82 1.52
C THR A 284 1.14 12.23 1.32
N ASP A 285 1.54 11.28 2.16
CA ASP A 285 2.85 10.63 2.11
C ASP A 285 2.86 9.42 1.15
N GLY A 286 1.67 8.97 0.74
CA GLY A 286 1.48 7.90 -0.24
C GLY A 286 0.81 6.66 0.34
N LEU A 287 0.07 5.95 -0.51
CA LEU A 287 -0.58 4.71 -0.11
C LEU A 287 0.44 3.57 -0.02
N MET A 288 0.32 2.71 1.01
CA MET A 288 1.27 1.62 1.26
C MET A 288 0.68 0.27 0.92
N ARG A 289 -0.62 0.07 1.15
CA ARG A 289 -1.32 -1.17 0.80
C ARG A 289 -2.66 -0.84 0.17
N VAL A 290 -2.94 -1.43 -0.98
CA VAL A 290 -4.22 -1.29 -1.69
C VAL A 290 -4.63 -2.68 -2.16
N GLN A 291 -5.85 -3.11 -1.82
CA GLN A 291 -6.47 -4.30 -2.41
C GLN A 291 -7.42 -3.88 -3.54
N LEU A 292 -7.28 -4.54 -4.69
CA LEU A 292 -8.06 -4.30 -5.90
C LEU A 292 -8.80 -5.57 -6.32
N TYR A 293 -9.96 -5.40 -6.97
CA TYR A 293 -10.80 -6.51 -7.41
C TYR A 293 -11.04 -6.42 -8.91
N HIS A 294 -10.58 -7.41 -9.64
CA HIS A 294 -10.89 -7.58 -11.07
C HIS A 294 -11.90 -8.72 -11.19
N HIS A 295 -13.07 -8.42 -11.75
CA HIS A 295 -14.21 -9.32 -11.71
C HIS A 295 -14.35 -10.13 -13.00
N PHE A 296 -14.65 -11.42 -12.88
CA PHE A 296 -15.04 -12.31 -13.97
C PHE A 296 -16.57 -12.33 -14.09
N ASN A 297 -17.24 -13.38 -13.62
CA ASN A 297 -18.69 -13.41 -13.62
C ASN A 297 -19.25 -12.44 -12.59
N GLN A 298 -20.21 -11.63 -13.03
CA GLN A 298 -20.85 -10.60 -12.21
C GLN A 298 -22.25 -10.95 -11.77
N THR A 299 -22.77 -12.05 -12.30
CA THR A 299 -24.07 -12.61 -11.97
C THR A 299 -23.92 -14.13 -11.90
N LEU A 300 -25.02 -14.82 -11.59
CA LEU A 300 -25.04 -16.27 -11.45
C LEU A 300 -24.60 -16.97 -12.74
N ALA A 301 -23.46 -17.65 -12.68
CA ALA A 301 -22.95 -18.55 -13.71
C ALA A 301 -23.10 -19.99 -13.23
N THR A 302 -23.53 -20.89 -14.12
CA THR A 302 -23.81 -22.30 -13.77
C THR A 302 -23.27 -23.26 -14.80
N ASP A 303 -22.72 -24.38 -14.34
CA ASP A 303 -22.28 -25.48 -15.20
C ASP A 303 -22.72 -26.83 -14.64
N ALA A 304 -23.14 -27.74 -15.52
CA ALA A 304 -23.62 -29.07 -15.16
C ALA A 304 -22.78 -30.20 -15.78
N ASP A 305 -21.62 -29.87 -16.34
CA ASP A 305 -20.75 -30.81 -17.03
C ASP A 305 -19.57 -31.24 -16.16
N THR A 306 -19.12 -32.48 -16.35
CA THR A 306 -17.92 -33.01 -15.67
C THR A 306 -16.61 -32.48 -16.28
N THR A 307 -16.71 -31.71 -17.34
CA THR A 307 -15.62 -31.04 -18.05
C THR A 307 -15.71 -29.55 -17.84
N TYR A 308 -14.56 -28.89 -17.80
CA TYR A 308 -14.52 -27.44 -17.65
C TYR A 308 -15.13 -26.70 -18.85
N THR A 309 -16.05 -25.78 -18.54
CA THR A 309 -16.69 -24.89 -19.50
C THR A 309 -16.42 -23.43 -19.13
N SER A 310 -16.02 -22.64 -20.11
CA SER A 310 -15.88 -21.18 -20.00
C SER A 310 -17.23 -20.53 -19.73
N GLN A 311 -17.24 -19.55 -18.83
CA GLN A 311 -18.45 -18.79 -18.48
C GLN A 311 -18.60 -17.52 -19.35
N ASP A 312 -17.63 -17.29 -20.23
CA ASP A 312 -17.56 -16.19 -21.19
C ASP A 312 -17.58 -14.81 -20.53
N TYR A 313 -16.77 -14.64 -19.48
CA TYR A 313 -16.45 -13.36 -18.85
C TYR A 313 -14.97 -13.02 -19.04
N PRO A 314 -14.47 -12.85 -20.28
CA PRO A 314 -13.09 -12.49 -20.52
C PRO A 314 -12.73 -11.18 -19.81
N ASN A 315 -11.70 -11.23 -18.96
CA ASN A 315 -11.12 -10.09 -18.27
C ASN A 315 -9.60 -10.10 -18.48
N GLU A 316 -9.04 -8.94 -18.78
CA GLU A 316 -7.62 -8.81 -19.07
C GLU A 316 -6.82 -8.72 -17.78
N TYR A 317 -5.83 -9.59 -17.63
CA TYR A 317 -4.75 -9.44 -16.66
C TYR A 317 -3.51 -8.93 -17.38
N ASP A 318 -3.07 -7.72 -17.03
CA ASP A 318 -1.83 -7.12 -17.51
C ASP A 318 -0.94 -6.75 -16.30
N PRO A 319 0.12 -7.51 -16.03
CA PRO A 319 1.01 -7.22 -14.91
C PRO A 319 1.78 -5.91 -15.08
N SER A 320 1.91 -5.37 -16.29
CA SER A 320 2.63 -4.11 -16.55
C SER A 320 1.90 -2.86 -16.04
N LEU A 321 0.62 -3.00 -15.68
CA LEU A 321 -0.21 -1.95 -15.09
C LEU A 321 -0.06 -1.82 -13.57
N PHE A 322 0.80 -2.64 -12.95
CA PHE A 322 1.04 -2.64 -11.51
C PHE A 322 2.53 -2.44 -11.24
N GLU A 323 2.85 -1.50 -10.36
CA GLU A 323 4.21 -1.29 -9.86
C GLU A 323 4.17 -1.28 -8.33
N ALA A 324 4.76 -2.30 -7.71
CA ALA A 324 4.70 -2.58 -6.28
C ALA A 324 6.01 -3.22 -5.80
N ASP A 325 6.33 -3.08 -4.52
CA ASP A 325 7.42 -3.85 -3.90
C ASP A 325 7.03 -5.33 -3.75
N GLU A 326 5.75 -5.56 -3.47
CA GLU A 326 5.12 -6.88 -3.50
C GLU A 326 3.74 -6.79 -4.15
N LEU A 327 3.48 -7.67 -5.12
CA LEU A 327 2.16 -7.88 -5.71
C LEU A 327 1.74 -9.31 -5.37
N ALA A 328 0.68 -9.49 -4.57
CA ALA A 328 0.11 -10.80 -4.29
C ALA A 328 -1.26 -10.90 -4.96
N VAL A 329 -1.47 -11.94 -5.78
CA VAL A 329 -2.72 -12.11 -6.52
C VAL A 329 -3.42 -13.38 -6.09
N TYR A 330 -4.73 -13.33 -5.85
CA TYR A 330 -5.54 -14.46 -5.41
C TYR A 330 -6.76 -14.63 -6.31
N LEU A 331 -7.22 -15.87 -6.48
CA LEU A 331 -8.56 -16.13 -7.01
C LEU A 331 -9.51 -16.36 -5.84
N GLU A 332 -10.70 -15.78 -5.93
CA GLU A 332 -11.78 -15.97 -4.97
C GLU A 332 -13.12 -16.15 -5.69
N LEU A 333 -13.92 -17.12 -5.24
CA LEU A 333 -15.25 -17.39 -5.77
C LEU A 333 -16.28 -17.46 -4.64
N SER A 334 -17.50 -17.01 -4.92
CA SER A 334 -18.69 -17.43 -4.17
C SER A 334 -19.29 -18.64 -4.88
N LEU A 335 -18.92 -19.83 -4.42
CA LEU A 335 -19.15 -21.11 -5.11
C LEU A 335 -20.17 -21.97 -4.37
N SER A 336 -21.05 -22.62 -5.11
CA SER A 336 -22.01 -23.61 -4.62
C SER A 336 -22.06 -24.83 -5.53
N THR A 337 -22.53 -25.95 -4.99
CA THR A 337 -22.88 -27.13 -5.78
C THR A 337 -24.22 -27.73 -5.32
N SER A 338 -25.01 -28.25 -6.25
CA SER A 338 -26.26 -28.93 -5.91
C SER A 338 -26.04 -30.28 -5.20
N ALA A 339 -24.89 -30.91 -5.42
CA ALA A 339 -24.40 -32.12 -4.73
C ALA A 339 -22.93 -32.38 -5.10
N GLY A 340 -22.26 -33.32 -4.42
CA GLY A 340 -20.87 -33.69 -4.75
C GLY A 340 -19.91 -32.51 -4.64
N THR A 341 -18.93 -32.38 -5.55
CA THR A 341 -17.98 -31.28 -5.55
C THR A 341 -18.15 -30.42 -6.81
N GLY A 342 -18.30 -29.11 -6.62
CA GLY A 342 -18.20 -28.11 -7.66
C GLY A 342 -16.79 -27.52 -7.72
N TYR A 343 -16.35 -27.15 -8.93
CA TYR A 343 -15.00 -26.65 -9.17
C TYR A 343 -15.07 -25.36 -9.99
N GLY A 344 -14.15 -24.43 -9.69
CA GLY A 344 -13.88 -23.26 -10.51
C GLY A 344 -12.38 -23.05 -10.70
N ARG A 345 -11.95 -22.55 -11.87
CA ARG A 345 -10.53 -22.25 -12.15
C ARG A 345 -10.40 -21.11 -13.16
N LEU A 346 -9.19 -20.56 -13.28
CA LEU A 346 -8.86 -19.62 -14.36
C LEU A 346 -8.44 -20.34 -15.64
N TYR A 347 -8.85 -19.76 -16.76
CA TYR A 347 -8.48 -20.19 -18.10
C TYR A 347 -7.95 -19.00 -18.89
N ASN A 348 -6.77 -19.16 -19.49
CA ASN A 348 -6.20 -18.16 -20.39
C ASN A 348 -6.81 -18.35 -21.78
N VAL A 349 -7.75 -17.46 -22.10
CA VAL A 349 -8.50 -17.43 -23.36
C VAL A 349 -7.56 -17.08 -24.51
N SER A 350 -6.66 -16.11 -24.30
CA SER A 350 -5.73 -15.65 -25.34
C SER A 350 -4.80 -16.77 -25.83
N ASP A 351 -4.36 -17.66 -24.94
CA ASP A 351 -3.46 -18.76 -25.26
C ASP A 351 -4.17 -20.13 -25.34
N ASN A 352 -5.48 -20.17 -25.12
CA ASN A 352 -6.32 -21.38 -25.12
C ASN A 352 -5.78 -22.48 -24.17
N THR A 353 -5.40 -22.09 -22.94
CA THR A 353 -4.81 -23.01 -21.94
C THR A 353 -5.36 -22.76 -20.54
N ALA A 354 -5.47 -23.83 -19.74
CA ALA A 354 -5.86 -23.71 -18.33
C ALA A 354 -4.68 -23.27 -17.46
N LEU A 355 -4.91 -22.37 -16.50
CA LEU A 355 -3.89 -21.96 -15.55
C LEU A 355 -3.76 -22.99 -14.42
N THR A 356 -2.54 -23.41 -14.12
CA THR A 356 -2.25 -24.37 -13.05
C THR A 356 -2.46 -23.74 -11.66
N SER A 357 -2.75 -24.54 -10.63
CA SER A 357 -2.88 -24.06 -9.24
C SER A 357 -3.93 -22.97 -9.00
N THR A 358 -4.91 -22.82 -9.90
CA THR A 358 -6.05 -21.88 -9.76
C THR A 358 -7.37 -22.56 -9.44
N GLU A 359 -7.40 -23.89 -9.32
CA GLU A 359 -8.62 -24.66 -9.07
C GLU A 359 -9.07 -24.49 -7.61
N LEU A 360 -10.30 -24.02 -7.42
CA LEU A 360 -11.01 -23.90 -6.16
C LEU A 360 -12.22 -24.82 -6.16
N THR A 361 -12.60 -25.31 -4.98
CA THR A 361 -13.65 -26.32 -4.84
C THR A 361 -14.60 -26.01 -3.69
N SER A 362 -15.87 -26.40 -3.85
CA SER A 362 -16.84 -26.46 -2.76
C SER A 362 -17.64 -27.76 -2.87
N ASP A 363 -17.90 -28.40 -1.74
CA ASP A 363 -18.71 -29.63 -1.63
C ASP A 363 -20.03 -29.41 -0.89
N THR A 364 -20.35 -28.14 -0.60
CA THR A 364 -21.47 -27.75 0.25
C THR A 364 -22.59 -27.11 -0.61
N PRO A 365 -23.85 -27.58 -0.48
CA PRO A 365 -25.00 -26.86 -1.00
C PRO A 365 -25.19 -25.50 -0.32
N GLY A 366 -25.51 -24.48 -1.11
CA GLY A 366 -25.46 -23.07 -0.68
C GLY A 366 -24.12 -22.42 -1.04
N PHE A 367 -24.10 -21.10 -1.16
CA PHE A 367 -22.90 -20.38 -1.55
C PHE A 367 -21.89 -20.34 -0.40
N THR A 368 -20.64 -20.56 -0.75
CA THR A 368 -19.49 -20.53 0.16
C THR A 368 -18.39 -19.68 -0.46
N ARG A 369 -17.71 -18.88 0.35
CA ARG A 369 -16.53 -18.14 -0.09
C ARG A 369 -15.33 -19.08 -0.12
N VAL A 370 -14.69 -19.21 -1.27
CA VAL A 370 -13.47 -20.02 -1.45
C VAL A 370 -12.39 -19.16 -2.09
N ARG A 371 -11.18 -19.14 -1.52
CA ARG A 371 -10.03 -18.36 -1.99
C ARG A 371 -8.81 -19.28 -2.13
N SER A 372 -7.91 -18.96 -3.06
CA SER A 372 -6.60 -19.63 -3.12
C SER A 372 -5.84 -19.44 -1.80
N SER A 373 -5.25 -20.51 -1.26
CA SER A 373 -4.55 -20.50 0.03
C SER A 373 -3.19 -19.80 0.02
N SER A 374 -2.69 -19.48 -1.18
CA SER A 374 -1.46 -18.72 -1.41
C SER A 374 -1.63 -17.86 -2.67
N PRO A 375 -0.78 -16.83 -2.85
CA PRO A 375 -0.80 -16.04 -4.08
C PRO A 375 -0.52 -16.90 -5.32
N ILE A 376 -1.33 -16.71 -6.36
CA ILE A 376 -1.27 -17.46 -7.63
C ILE A 376 -0.39 -16.78 -8.69
N ASN A 377 0.42 -15.79 -8.31
CA ASN A 377 1.26 -14.99 -9.22
C ASN A 377 2.06 -15.82 -10.22
N THR A 378 2.63 -16.94 -9.76
CA THR A 378 3.48 -17.81 -10.61
C THR A 378 2.70 -18.58 -11.68
N SER A 379 1.37 -18.64 -11.55
CA SER A 379 0.46 -19.24 -12.53
C SER A 379 -0.14 -18.23 -13.49
N LEU A 380 -0.03 -16.93 -13.20
CA LEU A 380 -0.60 -15.87 -14.05
C LEU A 380 0.32 -15.53 -15.22
N PRO A 381 -0.24 -15.05 -16.35
CA PRO A 381 0.57 -14.62 -17.49
C PRO A 381 1.54 -13.48 -17.17
N ALA A 382 2.72 -13.49 -17.77
CA ALA A 382 3.72 -12.44 -17.60
C ALA A 382 3.49 -11.20 -18.47
N GLU A 383 2.48 -11.24 -19.34
CA GLU A 383 2.10 -10.19 -20.29
C GLU A 383 0.57 -10.08 -20.32
N ALA A 384 0.04 -9.01 -20.91
CA ALA A 384 -1.40 -8.81 -21.07
C ALA A 384 -2.08 -10.03 -21.74
N LYS A 385 -3.03 -10.64 -21.04
CA LYS A 385 -3.83 -11.77 -21.51
C LYS A 385 -5.25 -11.72 -20.99
N ASP A 386 -6.18 -12.20 -21.80
CA ASP A 386 -7.56 -12.42 -21.39
C ASP A 386 -7.70 -13.73 -20.65
N LEU A 387 -8.24 -13.63 -19.45
CA LEU A 387 -8.58 -14.74 -18.59
C LEU A 387 -10.10 -14.87 -18.49
N ASP A 388 -10.58 -16.09 -18.25
CA ASP A 388 -11.99 -16.38 -18.00
C ASP A 388 -12.12 -17.35 -16.82
N LEU A 389 -13.28 -17.33 -16.18
CA LEU A 389 -13.66 -18.34 -15.19
C LEU A 389 -14.19 -19.57 -15.93
N GLN A 390 -13.67 -20.74 -15.56
CA GLN A 390 -14.26 -22.02 -15.95
C GLN A 390 -14.87 -22.71 -14.75
N LEU A 391 -16.03 -23.34 -14.95
CA LEU A 391 -16.70 -24.18 -13.97
C LEU A 391 -16.80 -25.61 -14.50
N LYS A 392 -16.83 -26.57 -13.57
CA LYS A 392 -17.25 -27.96 -13.81
C LYS A 392 -17.86 -28.54 -12.54
N ASN A 393 -18.45 -29.72 -12.64
CA ASN A 393 -18.87 -30.51 -11.50
C ASN A 393 -18.11 -31.85 -11.40
N SER A 394 -18.32 -32.58 -10.31
CA SER A 394 -17.77 -33.93 -10.13
C SER A 394 -18.58 -35.06 -10.80
N ALA A 395 -19.84 -34.79 -11.19
CA ALA A 395 -20.79 -35.82 -11.64
C ALA A 395 -21.93 -35.20 -12.47
N THR A 396 -23.20 -35.54 -12.23
CA THR A 396 -24.37 -34.96 -12.94
C THR A 396 -25.00 -33.81 -12.14
N ASN A 397 -24.18 -33.09 -11.37
CA ASN A 397 -24.64 -32.06 -10.42
C ASN A 397 -24.62 -30.69 -11.11
N THR A 398 -24.81 -29.60 -10.37
CA THR A 398 -24.68 -28.25 -10.93
C THR A 398 -23.77 -27.45 -10.03
N THR A 399 -22.72 -26.89 -10.60
CA THR A 399 -21.83 -25.95 -9.95
C THR A 399 -22.29 -24.54 -10.30
N SER A 400 -22.37 -23.68 -9.29
CA SER A 400 -22.83 -22.30 -9.44
C SER A 400 -21.82 -21.35 -8.84
N ALA A 401 -21.48 -20.27 -9.54
CA ALA A 401 -20.69 -19.17 -9.02
C ALA A 401 -21.44 -17.85 -9.20
N THR A 402 -21.54 -17.04 -8.15
CA THR A 402 -22.17 -15.69 -8.22
C THR A 402 -21.19 -14.57 -8.44
N THR A 403 -19.92 -14.82 -8.10
CA THR A 403 -18.81 -13.93 -8.42
C THR A 403 -17.53 -14.73 -8.57
N GLY A 404 -16.61 -14.19 -9.37
CA GLY A 404 -15.22 -14.58 -9.39
C GLY A 404 -14.34 -13.34 -9.39
N TRP A 405 -13.51 -13.20 -8.37
CA TRP A 405 -12.58 -12.10 -8.20
C TRP A 405 -11.14 -12.57 -8.37
N LEU A 406 -10.41 -11.87 -9.23
CA LEU A 406 -8.98 -11.77 -9.10
C LEU A 406 -8.69 -10.63 -8.12
N ILE A 407 -8.23 -10.97 -6.93
CA ILE A 407 -7.89 -10.02 -5.86
C ILE A 407 -6.41 -9.72 -5.96
N LEU A 408 -6.04 -8.44 -6.09
CA LEU A 408 -4.66 -7.99 -6.20
C LEU A 408 -4.30 -7.12 -4.99
N ASP A 409 -3.36 -7.60 -4.17
CA ASP A 409 -2.77 -6.83 -3.08
C ASP A 409 -1.52 -6.14 -3.61
N VAL A 410 -1.60 -4.82 -3.75
CA VAL A 410 -0.52 -3.94 -4.20
C VAL A 410 0.13 -3.34 -2.97
N ILE A 411 1.33 -3.82 -2.63
CA ILE A 411 2.05 -3.44 -1.40
C ILE A 411 3.30 -2.64 -1.76
N ARG A 412 3.49 -1.54 -1.04
CA ARG A 412 4.68 -0.69 -1.05
C ARG A 412 5.21 -0.53 0.37
N TYR A 413 6.52 -0.42 0.46
CA TYR A 413 7.21 -0.12 1.70
C TYR A 413 7.71 1.33 1.70
N PRO A 414 7.82 1.95 2.88
CA PRO A 414 8.35 3.31 2.96
C PRO A 414 9.80 3.28 2.52
N ASP A 415 10.23 4.30 1.79
CA ASP A 415 11.63 4.41 1.42
C ASP A 415 12.48 4.49 2.70
N PRO A 416 13.62 3.78 2.77
CA PRO A 416 14.48 3.83 3.93
C PRO A 416 15.10 5.23 4.08
N GLU A 417 14.81 5.88 5.20
CA GLU A 417 15.33 7.17 5.59
C GLU A 417 16.38 7.02 6.69
N LEU A 418 17.45 7.81 6.58
CA LEU A 418 18.52 7.86 7.58
C LEU A 418 18.98 9.31 7.76
N SER A 419 18.93 9.81 8.99
CA SER A 419 19.33 11.17 9.33
C SER A 419 20.37 11.19 10.44
N PHE A 420 21.24 12.20 10.42
CA PHE A 420 22.28 12.41 11.43
C PHE A 420 22.59 13.89 11.59
N ALA A 421 22.68 14.32 12.84
CA ALA A 421 23.04 15.66 13.26
C ALA A 421 23.93 15.61 14.49
N TRP A 422 24.73 16.65 14.71
CA TRP A 422 25.44 16.82 15.98
C TRP A 422 25.54 18.31 16.35
N THR A 423 25.65 18.58 17.63
CA THR A 423 25.82 19.92 18.18
C THR A 423 26.94 19.96 19.22
N GLY A 424 27.48 21.16 19.43
CA GLY A 424 28.34 21.45 20.56
C GLY A 424 27.60 21.31 21.90
N VAL A 425 28.37 21.16 22.97
CA VAL A 425 27.92 21.11 24.36
C VAL A 425 28.65 22.20 25.13
N ALA A 426 27.88 23.00 25.88
CA ALA A 426 28.41 24.09 26.68
C ALA A 426 29.32 23.58 27.81
N ALA A 427 30.19 24.46 28.32
CA ALA A 427 30.94 24.19 29.55
C ALA A 427 29.98 24.04 30.75
N SER A 428 30.45 23.37 31.81
CA SER A 428 29.71 23.11 33.05
C SER A 428 28.47 22.23 32.90
N GLN A 429 28.40 21.41 31.85
CA GLN A 429 27.33 20.43 31.64
C GLN A 429 27.81 19.03 32.00
N THR A 430 26.98 18.25 32.70
CA THR A 430 27.34 16.89 33.11
C THR A 430 26.74 15.86 32.19
N HIS A 431 27.60 15.14 31.47
CA HIS A 431 27.25 14.01 30.62
C HIS A 431 28.25 12.88 30.85
N ASN A 432 27.81 11.63 30.73
CA ASN A 432 28.69 10.47 30.93
C ASN A 432 29.41 10.45 32.29
N GLY A 433 28.80 11.01 33.34
CA GLY A 433 29.41 11.13 34.67
C GLY A 433 30.55 12.15 34.78
N ILE A 434 30.76 13.00 33.76
CA ILE A 434 31.82 14.02 33.73
C ILE A 434 31.20 15.39 33.43
N THR A 435 31.69 16.43 34.09
CA THR A 435 31.32 17.82 33.82
C THR A 435 32.29 18.43 32.80
N THR A 436 31.76 18.94 31.67
CA THR A 436 32.56 19.63 30.65
C THR A 436 33.26 20.86 31.24
N SER A 437 34.55 21.02 30.96
CA SER A 437 35.33 22.20 31.39
C SER A 437 35.47 23.24 30.28
N ILE A 438 35.14 22.88 29.05
CA ILE A 438 35.14 23.76 27.87
C ILE A 438 33.84 23.61 27.09
N GLU A 439 33.50 24.64 26.33
CA GLU A 439 32.43 24.61 25.33
C GLU A 439 32.97 24.07 24.01
N SER A 440 32.25 23.14 23.40
CA SER A 440 32.49 22.69 22.02
C SER A 440 31.51 23.35 21.06
N THR A 441 31.86 23.35 19.78
CA THR A 441 30.94 23.69 18.69
C THR A 441 30.83 22.53 17.72
N ILE A 442 29.94 22.63 16.72
CA ILE A 442 29.85 21.65 15.64
C ILE A 442 31.18 21.43 14.88
N SER A 443 32.08 22.42 14.92
CA SER A 443 33.31 22.46 14.13
C SER A 443 34.61 22.44 14.94
N THR A 444 34.53 22.61 16.27
CA THR A 444 35.73 22.80 17.12
C THR A 444 35.59 22.17 18.50
N LEU A 445 36.69 21.58 18.97
CA LEU A 445 36.94 21.24 20.38
C LEU A 445 38.11 22.08 20.89
N PRO A 446 37.85 23.29 21.43
CA PRO A 446 38.90 24.25 21.82
C PRO A 446 39.46 23.93 23.21
N PHE A 447 40.35 22.94 23.29
CA PHE A 447 41.00 22.61 24.56
C PHE A 447 41.95 23.69 25.07
N ASP A 448 42.31 24.69 24.25
CA ASP A 448 43.11 25.84 24.66
C ASP A 448 44.40 25.44 25.42
N LEU A 449 44.79 26.23 26.42
CA LEU A 449 45.97 25.98 27.25
C LEU A 449 45.75 24.80 28.20
N LEU A 450 46.58 23.77 28.07
CA LEU A 450 46.60 22.63 28.98
C LEU A 450 47.59 22.88 30.12
N ALA A 451 47.10 22.78 31.36
CA ALA A 451 47.95 22.77 32.54
C ALA A 451 48.39 21.33 32.84
N PRO A 452 49.70 21.07 33.08
CA PRO A 452 50.16 19.73 33.38
C PRO A 452 49.42 19.10 34.56
N GLY A 453 48.97 17.85 34.42
CA GLY A 453 48.26 17.10 35.46
C GLY A 453 46.81 17.54 35.69
N THR A 454 46.23 18.36 34.81
CA THR A 454 44.83 18.80 34.91
C THR A 454 44.08 18.45 33.62
N PRO A 455 43.16 17.47 33.65
CA PRO A 455 42.40 17.11 32.46
C PRO A 455 41.39 18.20 32.09
N LYS A 456 41.14 18.33 30.79
CA LYS A 456 40.02 19.09 30.24
C LYS A 456 39.01 18.18 29.58
N TYR A 457 37.73 18.56 29.68
CA TYR A 457 36.61 17.77 29.19
C TYR A 457 35.71 18.57 28.26
N ALA A 458 35.34 17.96 27.15
CA ALA A 458 34.38 18.50 26.18
C ALA A 458 33.37 17.42 25.81
N ALA A 459 32.30 17.77 25.09
CA ALA A 459 31.38 16.76 24.55
C ALA A 459 30.74 17.23 23.24
N HIS A 460 30.24 16.31 22.43
CA HIS A 460 29.25 16.58 21.39
C HIS A 460 27.97 15.83 21.71
N ALA A 461 26.83 16.42 21.35
CA ALA A 461 25.55 15.71 21.30
C ALA A 461 25.32 15.22 19.87
N LEU A 462 25.06 13.94 19.67
CA LEU A 462 24.82 13.30 18.38
C LEU A 462 23.38 12.81 18.34
N THR A 463 22.67 13.11 17.27
CA THR A 463 21.29 12.67 17.04
C THR A 463 21.22 11.91 15.72
N ALA A 464 20.66 10.70 15.73
CA ALA A 464 20.41 9.90 14.53
C ALA A 464 19.02 9.29 14.57
N ALA A 465 18.40 9.16 13.40
CA ALA A 465 17.09 8.52 13.22
C ALA A 465 17.07 7.68 11.94
N THR A 466 16.31 6.59 11.96
CA THR A 466 16.07 5.73 10.80
C THR A 466 14.70 5.06 10.88
N ASN A 467 14.02 4.91 9.74
CA ASN A 467 12.83 4.06 9.61
C ASN A 467 13.17 2.63 9.13
N ALA A 468 14.45 2.34 8.85
CA ALA A 468 14.88 1.03 8.36
C ALA A 468 14.87 -0.02 9.48
N ALA A 469 14.36 -1.22 9.16
CA ALA A 469 14.23 -2.33 10.11
C ALA A 469 15.57 -2.85 10.66
N SER A 470 16.67 -2.63 9.94
CA SER A 470 18.01 -3.10 10.34
C SER A 470 18.81 -2.07 11.15
N GLY A 471 18.40 -0.79 11.21
CA GLY A 471 19.02 0.25 12.05
C GLY A 471 20.21 1.03 11.46
N TYR A 472 21.16 1.44 12.31
CA TYR A 472 22.38 2.16 11.91
C TYR A 472 23.53 2.00 12.91
N ALA A 473 24.75 2.39 12.50
CA ALA A 473 25.90 2.60 13.38
C ALA A 473 26.61 3.93 13.07
N VAL A 474 26.98 4.69 14.10
CA VAL A 474 27.88 5.85 13.99
C VAL A 474 29.24 5.47 14.55
N THR A 475 30.29 5.68 13.76
CA THR A 475 31.67 5.50 14.19
C THR A 475 32.39 6.84 14.36
N LEU A 476 33.44 6.84 15.18
CA LEU A 476 34.33 7.96 15.47
C LEU A 476 35.79 7.55 15.22
N LYS A 477 36.58 8.43 14.61
CA LYS A 477 38.05 8.33 14.57
C LYS A 477 38.74 9.69 14.50
N LEU A 478 40.05 9.71 14.77
CA LEU A 478 40.93 10.81 14.38
C LEU A 478 41.43 10.58 12.96
N THR A 479 41.25 11.53 12.05
CA THR A 479 41.81 11.48 10.69
C THR A 479 43.17 12.16 10.60
N ASN A 480 43.42 13.13 11.47
CA ASN A 480 44.73 13.68 11.78
C ASN A 480 44.97 13.49 13.27
N TYR A 481 46.03 12.77 13.63
CA TYR A 481 46.46 12.67 15.03
C TYR A 481 46.64 14.06 15.62
N LEU A 482 46.47 14.19 16.94
CA LEU A 482 46.79 15.43 17.64
C LEU A 482 48.31 15.67 17.58
N GLN A 483 48.75 16.39 16.55
CA GLN A 483 50.15 16.61 16.20
C GLN A 483 50.49 18.09 16.37
N GLY A 484 51.66 18.36 16.93
CA GLY A 484 52.23 19.69 17.10
C GLY A 484 52.64 20.33 15.77
N ASN A 485 52.93 21.63 15.77
CA ASN A 485 53.57 22.28 14.62
C ASN A 485 54.94 21.65 14.33
N TYR A 486 55.63 21.12 15.35
CA TYR A 486 56.77 20.24 15.14
C TYR A 486 56.28 18.79 14.93
N PRO A 487 56.48 18.17 13.75
CA PRO A 487 55.85 16.90 13.42
C PRO A 487 56.18 15.71 14.33
N ALA A 488 57.27 15.78 15.09
CA ALA A 488 57.61 14.72 16.05
C ALA A 488 56.84 14.85 17.38
N ASN A 489 56.18 15.99 17.62
CA ASN A 489 55.38 16.21 18.81
C ASN A 489 53.96 15.70 18.60
N ASN A 490 53.50 14.81 19.48
CA ASN A 490 52.17 14.19 19.42
C ASN A 490 51.47 14.17 20.78
N ILE A 491 50.17 13.90 20.74
CA ILE A 491 49.37 13.43 21.87
C ILE A 491 48.93 12.00 21.56
N ASP A 492 49.16 11.09 22.49
CA ASP A 492 48.84 9.67 22.31
C ASP A 492 47.37 9.37 22.66
N PRO A 493 46.81 8.26 22.17
CA PRO A 493 45.54 7.76 22.69
C PRO A 493 45.68 7.33 24.16
N PHE A 494 44.64 7.56 24.96
CA PHE A 494 44.53 6.99 26.31
C PHE A 494 44.69 5.46 26.28
N SER A 495 45.35 4.88 27.28
CA SER A 495 45.77 3.48 27.26
C SER A 495 44.64 2.44 27.34
N ALA A 496 43.43 2.84 27.74
CA ALA A 496 42.27 1.95 27.80
C ALA A 496 41.67 1.65 26.41
N THR A 497 41.01 0.50 26.27
CA THR A 497 40.39 0.08 25.01
C THR A 497 38.89 0.32 25.01
N TRP A 498 38.29 0.42 23.82
CA TRP A 498 36.83 0.57 23.66
C TRP A 498 36.02 -0.64 24.14
N SER A 499 36.65 -1.81 24.27
CA SER A 499 36.06 -3.01 24.86
C SER A 499 36.22 -3.09 26.38
N SER A 500 37.09 -2.26 26.97
CA SER A 500 37.37 -2.23 28.40
C SER A 500 37.71 -0.78 28.84
N PRO A 501 36.72 0.14 28.79
CA PRO A 501 36.95 1.53 29.15
C PRO A 501 37.32 1.64 30.65
N GLN A 502 38.22 2.57 30.98
CA GLN A 502 38.73 2.75 32.34
C GLN A 502 38.52 4.17 32.83
N THR A 503 38.45 4.37 34.15
CA THR A 503 38.48 5.72 34.72
C THR A 503 39.71 6.48 34.23
N TRP A 504 39.54 7.76 33.91
CA TRP A 504 40.63 8.61 33.43
C TRP A 504 41.79 8.63 34.44
N SER A 505 43.02 8.52 33.94
CA SER A 505 44.25 8.66 34.73
C SER A 505 45.23 9.57 34.00
N SER A 506 46.10 10.24 34.76
CA SER A 506 47.06 11.19 34.21
C SER A 506 48.16 10.50 33.36
N PRO A 507 48.67 11.14 32.30
CA PRO A 507 49.73 10.60 31.45
C PRO A 507 51.01 10.25 32.22
N THR A 508 51.54 9.04 32.03
CA THR A 508 52.66 8.48 32.82
C THR A 508 54.02 8.55 32.12
N GLY A 509 54.07 9.04 30.89
CA GLY A 509 55.27 9.13 30.06
C GLY A 509 56.41 9.91 30.72
N THR A 510 57.62 9.37 30.62
CA THR A 510 58.86 9.99 31.12
C THR A 510 59.77 10.49 30.01
N THR A 511 59.46 10.16 28.76
CA THR A 511 60.19 10.58 27.56
C THR A 511 59.25 11.45 26.73
N ALA A 512 59.73 12.59 26.23
CA ALA A 512 58.94 13.47 25.38
C ALA A 512 58.28 12.69 24.22
N ASN A 513 57.00 12.96 23.96
CA ASN A 513 56.21 12.37 22.87
C ASN A 513 55.89 10.88 23.03
N ASP A 514 56.11 10.31 24.22
CA ASP A 514 55.73 8.93 24.54
C ASP A 514 54.92 8.91 25.83
N ASN A 515 53.59 8.83 25.67
CA ASN A 515 52.61 8.83 26.74
C ASN A 515 52.69 10.06 27.67
N THR A 516 53.22 11.18 27.17
CA THR A 516 53.31 12.45 27.91
C THR A 516 52.03 13.29 27.81
N GLY A 517 51.14 12.93 26.90
CA GLY A 517 49.80 13.50 26.76
C GLY A 517 48.85 12.46 26.20
N TRP A 518 47.60 12.49 26.67
CA TRP A 518 46.57 11.53 26.26
C TRP A 518 45.29 12.21 25.79
N ILE A 519 44.68 11.66 24.73
CA ILE A 519 43.29 11.91 24.34
C ILE A 519 42.45 10.63 24.45
N GLY A 520 41.24 10.77 24.98
CA GLY A 520 40.26 9.69 24.99
C GLY A 520 38.83 10.19 24.77
N ALA A 521 37.95 9.23 24.52
CA ALA A 521 36.52 9.46 24.33
C ALA A 521 35.67 8.51 25.16
N ASN A 522 34.42 8.91 25.39
CA ASN A 522 33.35 8.18 26.04
C ASN A 522 32.06 8.38 25.22
N THR A 523 31.17 7.39 25.18
CA THR A 523 29.81 7.54 24.67
C THR A 523 28.75 7.22 25.71
N SER A 524 27.65 7.98 25.68
CA SER A 524 26.45 7.75 26.48
C SER A 524 25.51 6.68 25.91
N ASP A 525 25.84 6.09 24.75
CA ASP A 525 24.98 5.10 24.12
C ASP A 525 25.03 3.76 24.85
N THR A 526 24.04 3.51 25.70
CA THR A 526 23.92 2.28 26.49
C THR A 526 23.57 1.05 25.66
N ARG A 527 23.22 1.21 24.37
CA ARG A 527 23.01 0.11 23.43
C ARG A 527 24.33 -0.58 23.07
N LEU A 528 25.47 0.07 23.34
CA LEU A 528 26.80 -0.52 23.18
C LEU A 528 27.19 -1.28 24.47
N PRO A 529 27.39 -2.61 24.43
CA PRO A 529 27.56 -3.41 25.66
C PRO A 529 28.70 -2.94 26.58
N ALA A 530 29.85 -2.54 26.01
CA ALA A 530 31.01 -2.05 26.78
C ALA A 530 30.77 -0.70 27.47
N TRP A 531 29.71 0.02 27.08
CA TRP A 531 29.40 1.37 27.54
C TRP A 531 28.10 1.45 28.36
N SER A 532 27.40 0.32 28.55
CA SER A 532 26.16 0.21 29.33
C SER A 532 26.29 0.64 30.80
N ASP A 533 27.49 0.55 31.39
CA ASP A 533 27.83 1.05 32.73
C ASP A 533 29.25 1.67 32.77
N ALA A 534 29.44 2.74 31.98
CA ALA A 534 30.73 3.38 31.76
C ALA A 534 30.80 4.86 32.19
N ALA A 535 30.02 5.25 33.20
CA ALA A 535 30.10 6.60 33.77
C ALA A 535 31.54 6.93 34.21
N ALA A 536 32.05 8.07 33.77
CA ALA A 536 33.40 8.58 34.01
C ALA A 536 34.56 7.68 33.53
N LYS A 537 34.29 6.72 32.62
CA LYS A 537 35.32 5.88 31.98
C LYS A 537 35.63 6.36 30.57
N PHE A 538 36.85 6.19 30.10
CA PHE A 538 37.29 6.59 28.77
C PHE A 538 38.05 5.46 28.10
N ALA A 539 38.09 5.51 26.76
CA ALA A 539 38.94 4.69 25.92
C ALA A 539 39.82 5.58 25.04
N GLY A 540 40.95 5.04 24.60
CA GLY A 540 41.87 5.73 23.70
C GLY A 540 41.20 6.14 22.39
N LEU A 541 41.39 7.40 22.01
CA LEU A 541 40.93 7.92 20.73
C LEU A 541 42.12 8.05 19.77
N GLY A 542 42.09 7.28 18.69
CA GLY A 542 43.17 7.21 17.70
C GLY A 542 42.63 7.14 16.26
N GLY A 543 43.46 6.61 15.35
CA GLY A 543 43.13 6.52 13.91
C GLY A 543 42.16 5.41 13.51
N SER A 544 41.86 4.47 14.41
CA SER A 544 40.89 3.40 14.17
C SER A 544 39.45 3.90 14.31
N GLU A 545 38.51 3.21 13.66
CA GLU A 545 37.09 3.49 13.79
C GLU A 545 36.50 2.81 15.02
N TYR A 546 35.76 3.59 15.82
CA TYR A 546 35.11 3.11 17.03
C TYR A 546 33.63 3.46 17.01
N THR A 547 32.76 2.47 17.22
CA THR A 547 31.31 2.71 17.30
C THR A 547 30.98 3.51 18.55
N VAL A 548 30.34 4.67 18.35
CA VAL A 548 29.90 5.58 19.42
C VAL A 548 28.39 5.65 19.56
N MET A 549 27.65 5.24 18.53
CA MET A 549 26.18 5.18 18.56
C MET A 549 25.70 4.03 17.69
N ALA A 550 24.66 3.31 18.07
CA ALA A 550 24.07 2.27 17.23
C ALA A 550 22.60 2.00 17.54
N ALA A 551 21.83 1.65 16.52
CA ALA A 551 20.49 1.09 16.64
C ALA A 551 20.42 -0.22 15.85
N SER A 552 19.81 -1.26 16.41
CA SER A 552 19.60 -2.55 15.74
C SER A 552 18.23 -2.65 15.07
N GLY A 553 17.55 -1.53 14.86
CA GLY A 553 16.25 -1.42 14.22
C GLY A 553 15.81 0.04 14.11
N VAL A 554 14.51 0.25 13.89
CA VAL A 554 13.90 1.58 13.78
C VAL A 554 14.26 2.44 14.99
N ASP A 555 14.68 3.68 14.74
CA ASP A 555 15.03 4.67 15.75
C ASP A 555 14.40 6.00 15.37
N SER A 556 13.41 6.45 16.12
CA SER A 556 12.66 7.69 15.85
C SER A 556 13.45 8.97 16.17
N GLY A 557 14.72 8.87 16.55
CA GLY A 557 15.58 10.01 16.86
C GLY A 557 16.15 9.93 18.27
N THR A 558 17.23 9.18 18.43
CA THR A 558 17.95 9.10 19.70
C THR A 558 19.05 10.14 19.73
N THR A 559 19.22 10.82 20.88
CA THR A 559 20.38 11.70 21.12
C THR A 559 21.31 11.09 22.17
N ILE A 560 22.60 10.98 21.84
CA ILE A 560 23.65 10.52 22.75
C ILE A 560 24.74 11.57 22.88
N TYR A 561 25.57 11.45 23.92
CA TYR A 561 26.69 12.35 24.16
C TYR A 561 28.01 11.62 23.99
N VAL A 562 28.88 12.14 23.13
CA VAL A 562 30.27 11.71 23.04
C VAL A 562 31.12 12.69 23.83
N SER A 563 31.67 12.26 24.97
CA SER A 563 32.55 13.10 25.80
C SER A 563 34.01 12.84 25.49
N TYR A 564 34.83 13.88 25.55
CA TYR A 564 36.27 13.85 25.29
C TYR A 564 37.04 14.25 26.53
N ALA A 565 38.20 13.64 26.73
CA ALA A 565 39.16 14.00 27.76
C ALA A 565 40.53 14.21 27.13
N LEU A 566 41.22 15.26 27.57
CA LEU A 566 42.56 15.60 27.14
C LEU A 566 43.41 16.08 28.31
N GLU A 567 44.60 15.51 28.48
CA GLU A 567 45.54 15.88 29.54
C GLU A 567 46.98 15.74 29.07
N VAL A 568 47.87 16.56 29.61
CA VAL A 568 49.32 16.47 29.41
C VAL A 568 50.03 16.43 30.75
N ASN A 569 51.22 15.84 30.81
CA ASN A 569 52.10 15.88 31.96
C ASN A 569 53.24 16.90 31.75
N VAL A 570 54.15 16.98 32.73
CA VAL A 570 55.23 17.98 32.74
C VAL A 570 56.33 17.76 31.68
N VAL A 571 56.34 16.59 31.04
CA VAL A 571 57.34 16.19 30.04
C VAL A 571 56.85 16.45 28.62
N GLN A 572 55.56 16.76 28.42
CA GLN A 572 55.01 17.08 27.10
C GLN A 572 55.71 18.32 26.51
N PRO A 573 56.24 18.25 25.28
CA PRO A 573 56.84 19.41 24.63
C PRO A 573 55.85 20.57 24.44
N PRO A 574 56.28 21.83 24.65
CA PRO A 574 55.46 22.98 24.30
C PRO A 574 55.33 23.10 22.79
N ASP A 575 54.09 23.13 22.30
CA ASP A 575 53.74 23.26 20.88
C ASP A 575 52.29 23.78 20.71
N GLU A 576 51.82 23.90 19.48
CA GLU A 576 50.40 23.98 19.16
C GLU A 576 49.99 22.67 18.50
N TYR A 577 49.20 21.85 19.20
CA TYR A 577 48.72 20.61 18.61
C TYR A 577 47.35 20.79 17.97
N SER A 578 47.13 20.11 16.86
CA SER A 578 45.87 20.13 16.13
C SER A 578 45.59 18.76 15.56
N GLY A 579 44.31 18.51 15.27
CA GLY A 579 43.83 17.23 14.75
C GLY A 579 42.39 17.37 14.27
N SER A 580 41.83 16.28 13.76
CA SER A 580 40.49 16.28 13.16
C SER A 580 39.73 15.03 13.56
N LEU A 581 38.47 15.20 13.96
CA LEU A 581 37.54 14.10 14.22
C LEU A 581 36.67 13.84 13.00
N LEU A 582 36.40 12.57 12.73
CA LEU A 582 35.41 12.12 11.76
C LEU A 582 34.35 11.28 12.48
N TYR A 583 33.09 11.70 12.34
CA TYR A 583 31.95 10.83 12.57
C TYR A 583 31.50 10.23 11.23
N ASN A 584 31.21 8.94 11.20
CA ASN A 584 30.69 8.26 10.01
C ASN A 584 29.41 7.51 10.38
N LEU A 585 28.30 7.83 9.72
CA LEU A 585 27.01 7.16 9.89
C LEU A 585 26.86 6.11 8.78
N LEU A 586 26.59 4.87 9.17
CA LEU A 586 26.39 3.75 8.26
C LEU A 586 25.02 3.10 8.54
N PRO A 587 24.17 2.87 7.51
CA PRO A 587 23.05 1.97 7.65
C PRO A 587 23.56 0.55 7.92
N THR A 588 22.81 -0.20 8.72
CA THR A 588 23.02 -1.64 8.89
C THR A 588 22.01 -2.37 8.01
N TYR A 589 22.42 -3.48 7.39
CA TYR A 589 21.61 -4.26 6.45
C TYR A 589 21.30 -5.63 7.04
#